data_AF-A0A0C5CA76-F1
#
_entry.id   AF-A0A0C5CA76-F1
#
_cell.length_a   1.000
_cell.length_b   1.000
_cell.length_c   1.000
_cell.angle_alpha   90.00
_cell.angle_beta   90.00
_cell.angle_gamma   90.00
#
_symmetry.space_group_name_H-M   'P 1'
#
loop_
_entity.id
_entity.type
_entity.pdbx_description
1 polymer ?
#
loop_
_entity_poly.entity_id
_entity_poly.type
_entity_poly.pdbx_seq_one_letter_code
_entity_poly.pdbx_strand_id
1 'polypeptide(L)' 'MKKCKLIALAAGFCALFCLNLLGLMKLLPLFLTSTLLFAAIFALLLHVNRRNRFKGFNRRHL' A
#
# COMPACT_ATOMS: atom_id res chain seq x y z
N MET A 1 8.66 15.36 -4.19
CA MET A 1 8.63 13.96 -4.72
C MET A 1 7.86 12.96 -3.85
N LYS A 2 7.92 13.00 -2.50
CA LYS A 2 7.25 12.01 -1.63
C LYS A 2 5.71 12.02 -1.74
N LYS A 3 5.10 13.20 -1.94
CA LYS A 3 3.64 13.34 -2.13
C LYS A 3 3.17 12.69 -3.43
N CYS A 4 3.90 12.84 -4.55
CA CYS A 4 3.58 12.21 -5.82
C CYS A 4 3.58 10.67 -5.73
N LYS A 5 4.55 10.08 -5.00
CA LYS A 5 4.57 8.63 -4.75
C LYS A 5 3.36 8.17 -3.94
N LEU A 6 2.93 8.95 -2.94
CA LEU A 6 1.74 8.63 -2.15
C LEU A 6 0.47 8.69 -2.99
N ILE A 7 0.33 9.72 -3.84
CA ILE A 7 -0.81 9.87 -4.76
C ILE A 7 -0.87 8.70 -5.75
N ALA A 8 0.27 8.30 -6.34
CA ALA A 8 0.33 7.15 -7.23
C ALA A 8 -0.07 5.84 -6.53
N LEU A 9 0.38 5.65 -5.28
CA LEU A 9 -0.01 4.48 -4.47
C LEU A 9 -1.51 4.47 -4.14
N ALA A 10 -2.08 5.63 -3.81
CA ALA A 10 -3.51 5.77 -3.54
C ALA A 10 -4.35 5.52 -4.80
N ALA A 11 -3.93 6.03 -5.96
CA ALA A 11 -4.57 5.75 -7.23
C ALA A 11 -4.53 4.25 -7.60
N GLY A 12 -3.37 3.60 -7.41
CA GLY A 12 -3.22 2.16 -7.61
C GLY A 12 -4.10 1.34 -6.67
N PHE A 13 -4.22 1.75 -5.40
CA PHE A 13 -5.14 1.13 -4.45
C PHE A 13 -6.60 1.22 -4.90
N CYS A 14 -7.07 2.40 -5.35
CA CYS A 14 -8.42 2.55 -5.89
C CYS A 14 -8.68 1.65 -7.10
N ALA A 15 -7.73 1.55 -8.03
CA ALA A 15 -7.86 0.67 -9.19
C ALA A 15 -7.98 -0.81 -8.78
N LEU A 16 -7.16 -1.26 -7.82
CA LEU A 16 -7.20 -2.62 -7.29
C LEU A 16 -8.48 -2.90 -6.49
N PHE A 17 -9.03 -1.90 -5.81
CA PHE A 17 -10.31 -1.99 -5.13
C PHE A 17 -11.46 -2.24 -6.12
N CYS A 18 -11.50 -1.49 -7.23
CA CYS A 18 -12.46 -1.74 -8.30
C CYS A 18 -12.25 -3.13 -8.93
N LEU A 19 -11.01 -3.57 -9.12
CA LEU A 19 -10.69 -4.91 -9.61
C LEU A 19 -11.17 -6.01 -8.65
N ASN A 20 -11.08 -5.78 -7.34
CA ASN A 20 -11.57 -6.74 -6.34
C ASN A 20 -13.11 -6.82 -6.32
N LEU A 21 -13.81 -5.72 -6.58
CA LEU A 21 -15.27 -5.73 -6.79
C LEU A 21 -15.66 -6.56 -8.01
N LEU A 22 -14.90 -6.48 -9.11
CA LEU A 22 -15.07 -7.37 -10.27
C LEU A 22 -14.82 -8.84 -9.92
N GLY A 23 -13.81 -9.13 -9.08
CA GLY A 23 -13.59 -10.46 -8.52
C GLY A 23 -14.80 -10.96 -7.72
N LEU A 24 -15.42 -10.09 -6.92
CA LEU A 24 -16.63 -10.40 -6.14
C LEU A 24 -17.82 -10.78 -7.02
N MET A 25 -17.90 -10.22 -8.22
CA MET A 25 -18.88 -10.57 -9.25
C MET A 25 -18.54 -11.89 -10.00
N LYS A 26 -17.56 -12.66 -9.51
CA LYS A 26 -17.06 -13.92 -10.11
C LYS A 26 -16.46 -13.80 -11.52
N LEU A 27 -16.15 -12.59 -11.99
CA LEU A 27 -15.44 -12.39 -13.27
C LEU A 27 -13.96 -12.80 -13.18
N LEU A 28 -13.38 -12.74 -11.99
CA LEU A 28 -11.99 -13.08 -11.71
C LEU A 28 -11.91 -13.91 -10.42
N PRO A 29 -10.90 -14.78 -10.27
CA PRO A 29 -10.71 -15.54 -9.05
C PRO A 29 -10.44 -14.61 -7.86
N LEU A 30 -11.36 -14.63 -6.90
CA LEU A 30 -11.39 -13.74 -5.73
C LEU A 30 -10.10 -13.79 -4.89
N PHE A 31 -9.48 -14.96 -4.84
CA PHE A 31 -8.22 -15.17 -4.12
C PHE A 31 -7.10 -14.28 -4.69
N LEU A 32 -7.04 -14.16 -6.02
CA LEU A 32 -6.01 -13.39 -6.73
C LEU A 32 -6.21 -11.89 -6.55
N THR A 33 -7.46 -11.42 -6.72
CA THR A 33 -7.78 -9.99 -6.56
C THR A 33 -7.61 -9.54 -5.11
N SER A 34 -7.97 -10.40 -4.15
CA SER A 34 -7.78 -10.13 -2.73
C SER A 34 -6.32 -10.11 -2.31
N THR A 35 -5.46 -11.00 -2.84
CA THR A 35 -4.00 -10.96 -2.56
C THR A 35 -3.36 -9.70 -3.11
N LEU A 36 -3.75 -9.26 -4.32
CA LEU A 36 -3.29 -8.01 -4.91
C LEU A 36 -3.71 -6.78 -4.07
N LEU A 37 -4.97 -6.75 -3.63
CA LEU A 37 -5.48 -5.68 -2.78
C LEU A 37 -4.77 -5.64 -1.42
N PHE A 38 -4.51 -6.79 -0.82
CA PHE A 38 -3.73 -6.90 0.42
C PHE A 38 -2.31 -6.35 0.24
N ALA A 39 -1.63 -6.70 -0.85
CA ALA A 39 -0.29 -6.17 -1.14
C ALA A 39 -0.28 -4.64 -1.29
N ALA A 40 -1.32 -4.07 -1.91
CA ALA A 40 -1.45 -2.62 -2.04
C ALA A 40 -1.65 -1.92 -0.69
N ILE A 41 -2.51 -2.47 0.18
CA ILE A 41 -2.70 -1.96 1.55
C ILE A 41 -1.38 -2.04 2.32
N PHE A 42 -0.67 -3.17 2.23
CA PHE A 42 0.59 -3.38 2.91
C PHE A 42 1.67 -2.39 2.44
N ALA A 43 1.76 -2.13 1.13
CA ALA A 43 2.67 -1.12 0.57
C ALA A 43 2.34 0.29 1.07
N LEU A 44 1.05 0.63 1.20
CA LEU A 44 0.59 1.92 1.71
C LEU A 44 0.93 2.07 3.19
N LEU A 45 0.68 1.04 4.00
CA LEU A 45 1.08 0.98 5.41
C LEU A 45 2.59 1.12 5.57
N LEU A 46 3.41 0.40 4.77
CA LEU A 46 4.87 0.53 4.79
C LEU A 46 5.32 1.96 4.49
N HIS A 47 4.68 2.62 3.52
CA HIS A 47 5.01 3.99 3.14
C HIS A 47 4.68 4.99 4.27
N VAL A 48 3.51 4.84 4.90
CA VAL A 48 3.09 5.67 6.03
C VAL A 48 3.94 5.38 7.27
N ASN A 49 4.23 4.12 7.55
CA ASN A 49 5.03 3.71 8.70
C ASN A 49 6.48 4.22 8.61
N ARG A 50 7.05 4.31 7.40
CA ARG A 50 8.36 4.97 7.20
C ARG A 50 8.38 6.45 7.61
N ARG A 51 7.23 7.15 7.64
CA ARG A 51 7.17 8.53 8.14
C ARG A 51 7.28 8.62 9.66
N ASN A 52 6.73 7.63 10.37
CA ASN A 52 6.69 7.58 11.84
C ASN A 52 7.78 6.66 12.41
N ARG A 53 8.78 6.28 11.61
CA ARG A 53 9.87 5.44 12.09
C ARG A 53 10.65 6.21 13.15
N PHE A 54 10.71 5.67 14.36
CA PHE A 54 11.58 6.14 15.42
C PHE A 54 13.00 6.23 14.84
N LYS A 55 13.59 7.44 14.80
CA LYS A 55 14.89 7.66 14.15
C LYS A 55 16.06 7.06 14.94
N GLY A 56 15.80 6.41 16.07
CA GLY A 56 16.82 6.02 17.03
C GLY A 56 17.45 7.24 17.69
N PHE A 57 17.99 7.06 18.88
CA PHE A 57 18.87 8.07 19.46
C PHE A 57 20.17 8.03 18.62
N ASN A 58 20.42 9.07 17.82
CA ASN A 58 21.72 9.27 17.18
C ASN A 58 22.74 9.55 18.28
N ARG A 59 23.21 8.51 18.96
CA ARG A 59 24.32 8.61 19.91
C ARG A 59 25.58 8.82 19.06
N ARG A 60 25.82 10.06 18.63
CA ARG A 60 27.19 10.51 18.33
C ARG A 60 27.89 10.61 19.67
N HIS A 61 28.42 9.48 20.11
CA HIS A 61 29.47 9.42 21.11
C HIS A 61 30.62 8.70 20.43
N LEU A 62 31.50 9.51 19.85
CA LEU A 62 32.94 9.33 19.61
C LEU A 62 33.37 10.35 18.55
#